data_AF-A0A0B6YJY0-F1
#
_entry.id   AF-A0A0B6YJY0-F1
#
_cell.length_a   1.000
_cell.length_b   1.000
_cell.length_c   1.000
_cell.angle_alpha   90.00
_cell.angle_beta   90.00
_cell.angle_gamma   90.00
#
_symmetry.space_group_name_H-M   'P 1'
#
loop_
_entity.id
_entity.type
_entity.pdbx_description
1 polymer ?
#
loop_
_entity_poly.entity_id
_entity_poly.type
_entity_poly.pdbx_seq_one_letter_code
_entity_poly.pdbx_strand_id
1 'polypeptide(L)' 'LFENIGKGVYTIPDGVSDLLGDLLKGMLAYDSEVRYTLQQIRQHPWFIKQHPRVLERIVIPPRADAPNDL' A
#
# COMPACT_ATOMS: atom_id res chain seq x y z
N LEU A 1 -14.38 10.05 -10.46
CA LEU A 1 -13.06 9.71 -9.90
C LEU A 1 -12.45 10.92 -9.17
N PHE A 2 -12.09 11.99 -9.87
CA PHE A 2 -11.46 13.18 -9.27
C PHE A 2 -12.29 13.83 -8.15
N GLU A 3 -13.61 13.82 -8.25
CA GLU A 3 -14.49 14.34 -7.19
C GLU A 3 -14.30 13.62 -5.85
N ASN A 4 -14.16 12.29 -5.86
CA ASN A 4 -13.98 11.52 -4.63
C ASN A 4 -12.58 11.70 -4.05
N ILE A 5 -11.56 11.80 -4.92
CA ILE A 5 -10.18 12.10 -4.50
C ILE A 5 -10.11 13.50 -3.90
N GLY A 6 -10.77 14.49 -4.53
CA GLY A 6 -10.83 15.87 -4.04
C GLY A 6 -11.58 16.04 -2.73
N LYS A 7 -12.49 15.11 -2.37
CA LYS A 7 -13.12 15.08 -1.03
C LYS A 7 -12.16 14.57 0.06
N GLY A 8 -11.13 13.80 -0.30
CA GLY A 8 -10.18 13.23 0.67
C GLY A 8 -10.78 12.22 1.64
N VAL A 9 -12.00 11.73 1.39
CA VAL A 9 -12.70 10.80 2.28
C VAL A 9 -12.42 9.36 1.84
N TYR A 10 -11.82 8.60 2.75
CA TYR A 10 -11.58 7.16 2.60
C TYR A 10 -11.65 6.48 3.97
N THR A 11 -11.74 5.16 3.96
CA THR A 11 -11.74 4.32 5.17
C THR A 11 -10.67 3.25 5.04
N ILE A 12 -9.98 2.98 6.15
CA ILE A 12 -9.09 1.82 6.23
C ILE A 12 -9.97 0.57 6.47
N PRO A 13 -9.85 -0.49 5.65
CA PRO A 13 -10.64 -1.70 5.83
C PRO A 13 -10.37 -2.43 7.15
N ASP A 14 -11.36 -3.20 7.59
CA ASP A 14 -11.21 -4.12 8.71
C ASP A 14 -10.17 -5.21 8.38
N GLY A 15 -9.36 -5.60 9.37
CA GLY A 15 -8.27 -6.58 9.21
C GLY A 15 -6.93 -5.97 8.81
N VAL A 16 -6.87 -4.67 8.52
CA VAL A 16 -5.60 -3.94 8.39
C VAL A 16 -5.00 -3.73 9.78
N SER A 17 -3.75 -4.16 9.98
CA SER A 17 -3.05 -3.93 11.25
C SER A 17 -2.90 -2.45 11.56
N ASP A 18 -2.93 -2.05 12.83
CA ASP A 18 -2.82 -0.65 13.25
C ASP A 18 -1.61 0.08 12.64
N LEU A 19 -0.45 -0.59 12.61
CA LEU A 19 0.77 -0.03 12.00
C LEU A 19 0.64 0.22 10.49
N LEU A 20 -0.07 -0.64 9.77
CA LEU A 20 -0.31 -0.42 8.34
C LEU A 20 -1.33 0.70 8.13
N GLY A 21 -2.38 0.71 8.94
CA GLY A 21 -3.40 1.76 8.90
C GLY A 21 -2.81 3.14 9.17
N ASP A 22 -1.91 3.25 10.14
CA ASP A 22 -1.19 4.49 10.47
C ASP A 22 -0.32 4.97 9.30
N LEU A 23 0.50 4.07 8.73
CA LEU A 23 1.31 4.37 7.55
C LEU A 23 0.46 4.86 6.37
N LEU A 24 -0.64 4.16 6.07
CA LEU A 24 -1.55 4.52 4.98
C LEU A 24 -2.18 5.90 5.21
N LYS A 25 -2.57 6.22 6.45
CA LYS A 25 -3.11 7.54 6.79
C LYS A 25 -2.11 8.66 6.57
N GLY A 26 -0.86 8.45 6.97
CA GLY A 26 0.22 9.42 6.73
C GLY A 26 0.54 9.60 5.24
N MET A 27 0.51 8.51 4.45
CA MET A 27 0.74 8.57 3.00
C MET A 27 -0.42 9.20 2.22
N LEU A 28 -1.65 8.97 2.66
CA LEU A 28 -2.88 9.44 2.02
C LEU A 28 -3.44 10.69 2.70
N ALA A 29 -2.59 11.44 3.42
CA ALA A 29 -3.01 12.68 4.04
C ALA A 29 -3.46 13.69 2.96
N TYR A 30 -4.61 14.32 3.21
CA TYR A 30 -5.23 15.24 2.26
C TYR A 30 -4.34 16.46 1.99
N ASP A 31 -3.88 17.09 3.07
CA ASP A 31 -2.91 18.19 3.03
C ASP A 31 -1.49 17.63 2.76
N SER A 32 -0.78 18.26 1.83
CA SER A 32 0.57 17.86 1.44
C SER A 32 1.61 18.12 2.51
N GLU A 33 1.44 19.13 3.37
CA GLU A 33 2.43 19.51 4.39
C GLU A 33 2.55 18.45 5.49
N VAL A 34 1.45 17.73 5.74
CA VAL A 34 1.38 16.65 6.74
C VAL A 34 1.53 15.26 6.10
N ARG A 35 1.63 15.19 4.77
CA ARG A 35 1.81 13.92 4.05
C ARG A 35 3.22 13.40 4.25
N TYR A 36 3.33 12.11 4.51
CA TYR A 36 4.63 11.50 4.71
C TYR A 36 5.52 11.59 3.48
N THR A 37 6.73 12.08 3.70
CA THR A 37 7.84 12.00 2.77
C THR A 37 8.34 10.56 2.64
N LEU A 38 9.09 10.29 1.57
CA LEU A 38 9.74 8.98 1.39
C LEU A 38 10.65 8.60 2.56
N GLN A 39 11.32 9.58 3.18
CA GLN A 39 12.18 9.32 4.34
C GLN A 39 11.36 8.88 5.55
N GLN A 40 10.24 9.56 5.83
CA GLN A 40 9.33 9.17 6.91
C GLN A 40 8.72 7.78 6.67
N ILE A 41 8.32 7.46 5.44
CA ILE A 41 7.80 6.13 5.07
C ILE A 41 8.85 5.05 5.37
N ARG A 42 10.11 5.25 4.97
CA ARG A 42 11.20 4.27 5.20
C ARG A 42 11.55 4.08 6.67
N GLN A 43 11.31 5.09 7.50
CA GLN A 43 11.53 5.05 8.95
C GLN A 43 10.32 4.54 9.73
N HIS A 44 9.17 4.39 9.08
CA HIS A 44 7.93 3.98 9.74
C HIS A 44 8.04 2.54 10.29
N PRO A 45 7.54 2.25 11.51
CA PRO A 45 7.62 0.92 12.14
C PRO A 45 7.11 -0.22 11.25
N TRP A 46 6.04 0.03 10.49
CA TRP A 46 5.52 -0.96 9.55
C TRP A 46 6.51 -1.33 8.43
N PHE A 47 7.30 -0.36 7.96
CA PHE A 47 8.27 -0.58 6.87
C PHE A 47 9.52 -1.32 7.36
N ILE A 48 10.00 -0.99 8.55
CA ILE A 48 11.23 -1.58 9.12
C ILE A 48 11.00 -2.95 9.78
N LYS A 49 9.75 -3.26 10.15
CA LYS A 49 9.39 -4.53 10.79
C LYS A 49 9.64 -5.70 9.82
N GLN A 50 10.18 -6.80 10.34
CA GLN A 50 10.19 -8.07 9.62
C GLN A 50 8.81 -8.71 9.63
N HIS A 51 8.17 -8.80 8.46
CA HIS A 51 6.86 -9.41 8.31
C HIS A 51 6.99 -10.93 8.15
N PRO A 52 6.19 -11.73 8.88
CA PRO A 52 6.16 -13.17 8.68
C PRO A 52 5.62 -13.49 7.29
N ARG A 53 6.23 -14.49 6.63
CA ARG A 53 5.72 -15.03 5.37
C ARG A 53 4.54 -15.97 5.66
N VAL A 54 3.36 -15.39 5.81
CA VAL A 54 2.13 -16.11 6.17
C VAL A 54 1.39 -16.72 4.97
N LEU A 55 1.64 -16.21 3.76
CA LEU A 55 0.99 -16.67 2.53
C LEU A 55 2.03 -17.17 1.53
N GLU A 56 1.59 -18.09 0.68
CA GLU A 56 2.40 -18.53 -0.46
C GLU A 56 2.66 -17.36 -1.42
N ARG A 57 3.81 -17.41 -2.08
CA ARG A 57 4.17 -16.41 -3.08
C ARG A 57 3.22 -16.55 -4.27
N ILE A 58 2.53 -15.46 -4.61
CA ILE A 58 1.70 -15.41 -5.83
C ILE A 58 2.60 -15.57 -7.06
N VAL A 59 2.26 -16.54 -7.91
CA VAL A 59 2.92 -16.77 -9.19
C VAL A 59 2.42 -15.72 -10.19
N ILE A 60 3.33 -15.13 -10.96
CA ILE A 60 2.95 -14.20 -12.02
C ILE A 60 2.22 -15.02 -13.09
N PRO A 61 0.97 -14.68 -13.44
CA PRO A 61 0.25 -15.40 -14.48
C PRO A 61 1.02 -15.29 -15.80
N PRO A 62 1.06 -16.37 -16.61
CA PRO A 62 1.72 -16.33 -17.92
C PRO A 62 1.09 -15.22 -18.77
N ARG A 63 1.92 -14.54 -19.56
CA ARG A 63 1.45 -13.50 -20.47
C ARG A 63 0.50 -14.16 -21.48
N ALA A 64 -0.69 -13.60 -21.68
CA ALA A 64 -1.69 -14.13 -22.62
C ALA A 64 -1.13 -14.29 -24.05
N ASP A 65 -0.14 -13.45 -24.40
CA ASP A 65 0.51 -13.42 -25.72
C ASP A 65 1.90 -14.07 -25.71
N ALA A 66 2.19 -14.96 -24.75
CA ALA A 66 3.37 -15.79 -24.84
C ALA A 66 3.12 -16.83 -25.96
N PRO A 67 3.85 -16.79 -27.09
CA PRO A 67 3.74 -17.86 -28.07
C PRO A 67 4.13 -19.18 -27.38
N ASN A 68 3.32 -20.20 -27.64
CA ASN A 68 3.52 -21.59 -27.21
C ASN A 68 4.71 -22.18 -28.01
N ASP A 69 5.90 -21.61 -27.86
CA ASP A 69 7.08 -22.13 -28.54
C ASP A 69 7.74 -23.17 -27.62
N LEU A 70 7.30 -24.42 -27.86
CA LEU A 70 8.00 -25.66 -27.51
C LEU A 70 9.35 -25.76 -28.23
#